data_AF-A0A5N8HCN7-F1
#
_entry.id   AF-A0A5N8HCN7-F1
#
_cell.length_a   1.000
_cell.length_b   1.000
_cell.length_c   1.000
_cell.angle_alpha   90.00
_cell.angle_beta   90.00
_cell.angle_gamma   90.00
#
_symmetry.space_group_name_H-M   'P 1'
#
loop_
_entity.id
_entity.type
_entity.pdbx_description
1 polymer ?
#
loop_
_entity_poly.entity_id
_entity_poly.type
_entity_poly.pdbx_seq_one_letter_code
_entity_poly.pdbx_strand_id
1 'polypeptide(L)'
;MRQGQFRRDLFYRLSILRLQLPPLRERVADILPLAESFLKVSLAALSAPFSAALRQGLQASETVLMHYDWPGNIRELRNMMERLALFLSVEPTPDLTPQFMQLLLPELARESAKIPAPRLLTPQQALEKFKGDKTAAANYLGISRTTFWRRLKN
;
A
#
# COMPACT_ATOMS: atom_id res chain seq x y z
N MET A 1 -17.13 -23.31 17.22
CA MET A 1 -18.56 -23.38 17.60
C MET A 1 -18.73 -23.60 19.11
N ARG A 2 -18.06 -22.79 19.96
CA ARG A 2 -18.00 -23.05 21.41
C ARG A 2 -19.02 -22.27 22.25
N GLN A 3 -19.79 -21.35 21.68
CA GLN A 3 -20.67 -20.44 22.45
C GLN A 3 -22.18 -20.58 22.19
N GLY A 4 -22.66 -21.63 21.50
CA GLY A 4 -24.10 -21.87 21.33
C GLY A 4 -24.89 -20.82 20.52
N GLN A 5 -24.25 -19.74 20.07
CA GLN A 5 -24.88 -18.61 19.37
C GLN A 5 -25.37 -18.92 17.95
N PHE A 6 -25.11 -20.11 17.41
CA PHE A 6 -25.48 -20.47 16.05
C PHE A 6 -26.12 -21.86 16.00
N ARG A 7 -27.26 -21.94 15.33
CA ARG A 7 -28.04 -23.18 15.14
C ARG A 7 -27.23 -24.21 14.37
N ARG A 8 -27.02 -25.39 14.97
CA ARG A 8 -26.22 -26.47 14.37
C ARG A 8 -26.83 -27.00 13.08
N ASP A 9 -28.14 -27.18 13.04
CA ASP A 9 -28.88 -27.65 11.86
C ASP A 9 -28.74 -26.67 10.68
N LEU A 10 -28.83 -25.36 10.96
CA LEU A 10 -28.63 -24.32 9.95
C LEU A 10 -27.17 -24.29 9.46
N PHE A 11 -26.20 -24.46 10.35
CA PHE A 11 -24.78 -24.50 9.96
C PHE A 11 -24.51 -25.63 8.96
N TYR A 12 -25.04 -26.83 9.22
CA TYR A 12 -24.84 -27.96 8.31
C TYR A 12 -25.54 -27.76 6.96
N ARG A 13 -26.68 -27.06 6.92
CA ARG A 13 -27.35 -26.71 5.65
C ARG A 13 -26.62 -25.63 4.86
N LEU A 14 -25.98 -24.68 5.53
CA LEU A 14 -25.24 -23.58 4.85
C LEU A 14 -23.81 -23.99 4.49
N SER A 15 -23.18 -24.86 5.27
CA SER A 15 -21.77 -25.24 5.10
C SER A 15 -21.57 -26.42 4.15
N ILE A 16 -22.40 -26.54 3.12
CA ILE A 16 -22.28 -27.60 2.09
C ILE A 16 -21.02 -27.37 1.25
N LEU A 17 -20.75 -26.11 0.88
CA LEU A 17 -19.54 -25.70 0.18
C LEU A 17 -18.82 -24.62 1.00
N ARG A 18 -17.52 -24.80 1.21
CA ARG A 18 -16.67 -23.81 1.89
C ARG A 18 -15.76 -23.15 0.87
N LEU A 19 -16.13 -21.94 0.47
CA LEU A 19 -15.25 -21.07 -0.31
C LEU A 19 -14.48 -20.18 0.67
N GLN A 20 -13.16 -20.31 0.67
CA GLN A 20 -12.30 -19.36 1.37
C GLN A 20 -12.07 -18.17 0.46
N LEU A 21 -12.52 -17.00 0.89
CA LEU A 21 -12.25 -15.75 0.18
C LEU A 21 -10.99 -15.12 0.79
N PRO A 22 -9.84 -15.11 0.09
CA PRO A 22 -8.63 -14.52 0.64
C PRO A 22 -8.82 -13.01 0.78
N PRO A 23 -8.34 -12.40 1.88
CA PRO A 23 -8.34 -10.96 2.06
C PRO A 23 -7.49 -10.26 1.00
N LEU A 24 -7.73 -8.97 0.78
CA LEU A 24 -7.08 -8.19 -0.27
C LEU A 24 -5.53 -8.23 -0.21
N ARG A 25 -4.95 -8.21 1.00
CA ARG A 25 -3.49 -8.34 1.21
C ARG A 25 -2.88 -9.67 0.71
N GLU A 26 -3.67 -10.73 0.60
CA GLU A 26 -3.21 -12.03 0.08
C GLU A 26 -3.35 -12.13 -1.45
N ARG A 27 -3.95 -11.11 -2.09
CA ARG A 27 -4.18 -11.01 -3.54
C ARG A 27 -3.64 -9.69 -4.09
N VAL A 28 -2.37 -9.37 -3.78
CA VAL A 28 -1.73 -8.08 -4.08
C VAL A 28 -1.87 -7.65 -5.55
N ALA A 29 -1.79 -8.61 -6.49
CA ALA A 29 -1.96 -8.34 -7.92
C ALA A 29 -3.34 -7.78 -8.29
N ASP A 30 -4.38 -8.01 -7.47
CA ASP A 30 -5.72 -7.49 -7.70
C ASP A 30 -5.87 -6.03 -7.25
N ILE A 31 -4.97 -5.51 -6.40
CA ILE A 31 -5.14 -4.19 -5.76
C ILE A 31 -5.21 -3.07 -6.79
N LEU A 32 -4.22 -2.98 -7.69
CA LEU A 32 -4.14 -1.89 -8.65
C LEU A 32 -5.28 -1.95 -9.70
N PRO A 33 -5.61 -3.11 -10.31
CA PRO A 33 -6.77 -3.23 -11.19
C PRO A 33 -8.10 -2.87 -10.51
N LEU A 34 -8.29 -3.28 -9.25
CA LEU A 34 -9.48 -2.94 -8.47
C LEU A 34 -9.52 -1.43 -8.15
N ALA A 35 -8.39 -0.83 -7.77
CA ALA A 35 -8.26 0.58 -7.51
C ALA A 35 -8.66 1.42 -8.74
N GLU A 36 -8.10 1.07 -9.91
CA GLU A 36 -8.44 1.71 -11.18
C GLU A 36 -9.94 1.57 -11.48
N SER A 37 -10.49 0.35 -11.34
CA SER A 37 -11.91 0.11 -11.60
C SER A 37 -12.81 0.93 -10.69
N PHE A 38 -12.51 1.01 -9.39
CA PHE A 38 -13.31 1.80 -8.45
C PHE A 38 -13.18 3.29 -8.73
N LEU A 39 -11.96 3.79 -8.97
CA LEU A 39 -11.74 5.19 -9.30
C LEU A 39 -12.50 5.60 -10.57
N LYS A 40 -12.46 4.76 -11.61
CA LYS A 40 -13.20 4.99 -12.85
C LYS A 40 -14.71 5.06 -12.62
N VAL A 41 -15.28 4.13 -11.84
CA VAL A 41 -16.71 4.13 -11.50
C VAL A 41 -17.09 5.38 -10.70
N SER A 42 -16.28 5.75 -9.72
CA SER A 42 -16.54 6.91 -8.85
C SER A 42 -16.44 8.24 -9.61
N LEU A 43 -15.45 8.40 -10.48
CA LEU A 43 -15.33 9.58 -11.35
C LEU A 43 -16.50 9.71 -12.31
N ALA A 44 -16.92 8.59 -12.92
CA ALA A 44 -18.09 8.57 -13.80
C ALA A 44 -19.36 9.01 -13.09
N ALA A 45 -19.57 8.59 -11.84
CA ALA A 45 -20.71 9.03 -11.02
C ALA A 45 -20.69 10.54 -10.72
N LEU A 46 -19.51 11.17 -10.75
CA LEU A 46 -19.30 12.60 -10.56
C LEU A 46 -19.20 13.37 -11.88
N SER A 47 -19.45 12.73 -13.04
CA SER A 47 -19.24 13.31 -14.37
C SER A 47 -17.80 13.82 -14.62
N ALA A 48 -16.83 13.26 -13.91
CA ALA A 48 -15.41 13.56 -14.07
C ALA A 48 -14.71 12.53 -14.99
N PRO A 49 -13.75 12.95 -15.84
CA PRO A 49 -13.10 12.04 -16.77
C PRO A 49 -12.01 11.19 -16.10
N PHE A 50 -11.94 9.91 -16.47
CA PHE A 50 -10.78 9.07 -16.17
C PHE A 50 -9.82 9.07 -17.36
N SER A 51 -8.71 9.81 -17.26
CA SER A 51 -7.73 10.00 -18.33
C SER A 51 -6.57 8.99 -18.28
N ALA A 52 -5.85 8.84 -19.39
CA ALA A 52 -4.63 8.02 -19.43
C ALA A 52 -3.54 8.55 -18.48
N ALA A 53 -3.44 9.87 -18.32
CA ALA A 53 -2.52 10.50 -17.37
C ALA A 53 -2.89 10.15 -15.91
N LEU A 54 -4.19 10.10 -15.60
CA LEU A 54 -4.65 9.70 -14.27
C LEU A 54 -4.37 8.21 -13.97
N ARG A 55 -4.52 7.34 -14.97
CA ARG A 55 -4.08 5.93 -14.87
C ARG A 55 -2.58 5.84 -14.55
N GLN A 56 -1.75 6.61 -15.24
CA GLN A 56 -0.30 6.64 -14.98
C GLN A 56 0.02 7.16 -13.58
N GLY A 57 -0.69 8.20 -13.13
CA GLY A 57 -0.59 8.67 -11.74
C GLY A 57 -0.89 7.56 -10.74
N LEU A 58 -1.99 6.84 -10.94
CA LEU A 58 -2.37 5.75 -10.04
C LEU A 58 -1.30 4.64 -10.02
N GLN A 59 -0.72 4.31 -11.18
CA GLN A 59 0.41 3.38 -11.30
C GLN A 59 1.65 3.88 -10.54
N ALA A 60 1.94 5.19 -10.57
CA ALA A 60 3.06 5.76 -9.81
C ALA A 60 2.91 5.60 -8.28
N SER A 61 1.68 5.38 -7.80
CA SER A 61 1.36 5.11 -6.39
C SER A 61 1.14 3.64 -6.04
N GLU A 62 1.39 2.72 -6.99
CA GLU A 62 1.20 1.29 -6.81
C GLU A 62 1.86 0.77 -5.53
N THR A 63 3.11 1.19 -5.27
CA THR A 63 3.87 0.79 -4.08
C THR A 63 3.11 1.06 -2.79
N VAL A 64 2.52 2.25 -2.62
CA VAL A 64 1.83 2.59 -1.37
C VAL A 64 0.55 1.78 -1.21
N LEU A 65 -0.18 1.54 -2.30
CA LEU A 65 -1.40 0.74 -2.30
C LEU A 65 -1.10 -0.74 -2.00
N MET A 66 0.00 -1.29 -2.51
CA MET A 66 0.39 -2.68 -2.33
C MET A 66 0.95 -2.99 -0.94
N HIS A 67 1.59 -2.02 -0.28
CA HIS A 67 2.17 -2.20 1.06
C HIS A 67 1.17 -1.98 2.20
N TYR A 68 -0.04 -1.53 1.90
CA TYR A 68 -1.09 -1.36 2.89
C TYR A 68 -1.81 -2.69 3.18
N ASP A 69 -2.08 -2.98 4.45
CA ASP A 69 -2.65 -4.27 4.88
C ASP A 69 -4.15 -4.45 4.55
N TRP A 70 -4.83 -3.39 4.13
CA TRP A 70 -6.25 -3.37 3.82
C TRP A 70 -7.13 -4.02 4.91
N PRO A 71 -7.12 -3.51 6.16
CA PRO A 71 -7.95 -4.06 7.25
C PRO A 71 -9.45 -4.06 6.93
N GLY A 72 -9.93 -3.11 6.12
CA GLY A 72 -11.31 -3.09 5.60
C GLY A 72 -11.47 -3.77 4.23
N ASN A 73 -10.44 -4.47 3.75
CA ASN A 73 -10.44 -5.26 2.52
C ASN A 73 -10.89 -4.43 1.29
N ILE A 74 -11.55 -5.04 0.31
CA ILE A 74 -12.08 -4.38 -0.89
C ILE A 74 -12.97 -3.16 -0.56
N ARG A 75 -13.66 -3.19 0.60
CA ARG A 75 -14.58 -2.12 1.00
C ARG A 75 -13.82 -0.83 1.31
N GLU A 76 -12.68 -0.96 1.99
CA GLU A 76 -11.80 0.17 2.27
C GLU A 76 -11.14 0.71 1.01
N LEU A 77 -10.64 -0.16 0.12
CA LEU A 77 -10.09 0.25 -1.17
C LEU A 77 -11.10 1.06 -1.99
N ARG A 78 -12.35 0.58 -2.08
CA ARG A 78 -13.44 1.31 -2.74
C ARG A 78 -13.65 2.69 -2.13
N ASN A 79 -13.79 2.77 -0.81
CA ASN A 79 -14.02 4.04 -0.11
C ASN A 79 -12.88 5.05 -0.33
N MET A 80 -11.63 4.58 -0.37
CA MET A 80 -10.47 5.44 -0.67
C MET A 80 -10.51 5.97 -2.11
N MET A 81 -10.87 5.13 -3.08
CA MET A 81 -10.99 5.56 -4.48
C MET A 81 -12.18 6.51 -4.69
N GLU A 82 -13.28 6.34 -3.96
CA GLU A 82 -14.40 7.28 -3.92
C GLU A 82 -13.95 8.65 -3.36
N ARG A 83 -13.20 8.67 -2.26
CA ARG A 83 -12.63 9.91 -1.70
C ARG A 83 -11.68 10.60 -2.68
N LEU A 84 -10.80 9.83 -3.34
CA LEU A 84 -9.92 10.34 -4.38
C LEU A 84 -10.70 10.93 -5.56
N ALA A 85 -11.76 10.26 -6.03
CA ALA A 85 -12.61 10.77 -7.10
C ALA A 85 -13.29 12.09 -6.73
N LEU A 86 -13.80 12.21 -5.49
CA LEU A 86 -14.39 13.46 -4.99
C LEU A 86 -13.39 14.61 -5.04
N PHE A 87 -12.16 14.40 -4.57
CA PHE A 87 -11.12 15.41 -4.66
C PHE A 87 -10.84 15.80 -6.12
N LEU A 88 -10.61 14.82 -6.99
CA LEU A 88 -10.30 15.04 -8.41
C LEU A 88 -11.44 15.70 -9.21
N SER A 89 -12.69 15.57 -8.75
CA SER A 89 -13.84 16.25 -9.37
C SER A 89 -13.81 17.76 -9.15
N VAL A 90 -13.14 18.22 -8.09
CA VAL A 90 -12.99 19.64 -7.74
C VAL A 90 -11.63 20.16 -8.20
N GLU A 91 -10.57 19.40 -7.97
CA GLU A 91 -9.19 19.75 -8.34
C GLU A 91 -8.59 18.64 -9.24
N PRO A 92 -8.85 18.68 -10.56
CA PRO A 92 -8.34 17.68 -11.48
C PRO A 92 -6.80 17.71 -11.54
N THR A 93 -6.17 16.62 -11.14
CA THR A 93 -4.72 16.43 -11.27
C THR A 93 -4.40 14.99 -11.64
N PRO A 94 -3.46 14.75 -12.58
CA PRO A 94 -2.95 13.41 -12.85
C PRO A 94 -1.84 13.00 -11.86
N ASP A 95 -1.35 13.93 -11.03
CA ASP A 95 -0.18 13.71 -10.18
C ASP A 95 -0.54 12.99 -8.88
N LEU A 96 -0.82 11.70 -8.99
CA LEU A 96 -1.09 10.83 -7.85
C LEU A 96 0.21 10.23 -7.31
N THR A 97 1.19 11.07 -6.92
CA THR A 97 2.42 10.56 -6.28
C THR A 97 2.12 9.82 -4.97
N PRO A 98 3.02 8.92 -4.52
CA PRO A 98 2.94 8.30 -3.19
C PRO A 98 2.67 9.30 -2.06
N GLN A 99 3.33 10.45 -2.08
CA GLN A 99 3.20 11.50 -1.08
C GLN A 99 1.83 12.17 -1.16
N PHE A 100 1.33 12.46 -2.37
CA PHE A 100 -0.01 12.98 -2.57
C PHE A 100 -1.08 12.00 -2.05
N MET A 101 -0.93 10.71 -2.38
CA MET A 101 -1.85 9.67 -1.90
C MET A 101 -1.83 9.56 -0.37
N GLN A 102 -0.67 9.63 0.27
CA GLN A 102 -0.56 9.62 1.73
C GLN A 102 -1.14 10.87 2.40
N LEU A 103 -1.08 12.03 1.73
CA LEU A 103 -1.68 13.26 2.21
C LEU A 103 -3.21 13.20 2.16
N LEU A 104 -3.77 12.70 1.05
CA LEU A 104 -5.22 12.62 0.82
C LEU A 104 -5.88 11.41 1.52
N LEU A 105 -5.12 10.31 1.65
CA LEU A 105 -5.53 9.04 2.25
C LEU A 105 -4.60 8.74 3.44
N PRO A 106 -4.79 9.42 4.60
CA PRO A 106 -3.89 9.34 5.75
C PRO A 106 -3.75 7.94 6.35
N GLU A 107 -4.69 7.04 6.06
CA GLU A 107 -4.63 5.63 6.40
C GLU A 107 -3.37 4.96 5.80
N LEU A 108 -3.01 5.33 4.56
CA LEU A 108 -1.81 4.83 3.87
C LEU A 108 -0.52 5.32 4.54
N ALA A 109 -0.52 6.55 5.07
CA ALA A 109 0.63 7.11 5.80
C ALA A 109 0.84 6.41 7.17
N ARG A 110 -0.25 6.09 7.86
CA ARG A 110 -0.23 5.44 9.19
C ARG A 110 0.37 4.05 9.16
N GLU A 111 0.13 3.27 8.11
CA GLU A 111 0.72 1.92 7.98
C GLU A 111 2.19 1.98 7.59
N SER A 112 2.57 2.95 6.74
CA SER A 112 3.99 3.21 6.45
C SER A 112 4.80 3.57 7.69
N ALA A 113 4.16 4.12 8.73
CA ALA A 113 4.79 4.41 10.02
C ALA A 113 4.83 3.19 10.97
N LYS A 114 4.01 2.16 10.74
CA LYS A 114 4.03 0.90 11.52
C LYS A 114 5.06 -0.09 11.00
N ILE A 115 5.40 -0.04 9.70
CA ILE A 115 6.59 -0.70 9.19
C ILE A 115 7.76 -0.01 9.90
N PRO A 116 8.49 -0.68 10.81
CA PRO A 116 9.72 -0.10 11.31
C PRO A 116 10.56 0.13 10.07
N ALA A 117 10.99 1.38 9.81
CA ALA A 117 12.04 1.62 8.83
C ALA A 117 13.08 0.51 9.05
N PRO A 118 13.39 -0.33 8.03
CA PRO A 118 14.25 -1.48 8.23
C PRO A 118 15.45 -0.94 8.98
N ARG A 119 15.71 -1.42 10.20
CA ARG A 119 16.75 -0.86 11.08
C ARG A 119 17.96 -0.67 10.19
N LEU A 120 18.20 0.57 9.76
CA LEU A 120 19.27 0.85 8.84
C LEU A 120 20.48 0.51 9.69
N LEU A 121 21.17 -0.57 9.31
CA LEU A 121 22.35 -1.01 10.03
C LEU A 121 23.21 0.24 10.21
N THR A 122 23.77 0.42 11.40
CA THR A 122 24.74 1.50 11.55
C THR A 122 25.85 1.26 10.51
N PRO A 123 26.55 2.31 10.04
CA PRO A 123 27.66 2.13 9.10
C PRO A 123 28.67 1.06 9.53
N GLN A 124 28.84 0.88 10.85
CA GLN A 124 29.66 -0.19 11.45
C GLN A 124 29.05 -1.59 11.23
N GLN A 125 27.76 -1.77 11.53
CA GLN A 125 27.05 -3.05 11.32
C GLN A 125 26.91 -3.42 9.84
N ALA A 126 26.73 -2.41 8.97
CA ALA A 126 26.73 -2.62 7.52
C ALA A 126 28.13 -3.05 7.05
N LEU A 127 29.20 -2.45 7.59
CA LEU A 127 30.57 -2.84 7.25
C LEU A 127 30.88 -4.29 7.66
N GLU A 128 30.44 -4.72 8.84
CA GLU A 128 30.58 -6.11 9.29
C GLU A 128 29.82 -7.10 8.39
N LYS A 129 28.56 -6.77 8.06
CA LYS A 129 27.73 -7.60 7.18
C LYS A 129 28.35 -7.81 5.80
N PHE A 130 28.97 -6.77 5.24
CA PHE A 130 29.63 -6.83 3.94
C PHE A 130 31.14 -7.11 4.03
N LYS A 131 31.61 -7.69 5.15
CA LYS A 131 33.01 -8.14 5.36
C LYS A 131 34.07 -7.07 5.01
N GLY A 132 33.78 -5.80 5.29
CA GLY A 132 34.69 -4.69 5.01
C GLY A 132 34.50 -4.02 3.64
N ASP A 133 33.58 -4.50 2.79
CA ASP A 133 33.26 -3.83 1.53
C ASP A 133 32.41 -2.57 1.77
N LYS A 134 33.11 -1.44 1.81
CA LYS A 134 32.55 -0.11 2.06
C LYS A 134 31.63 0.38 0.95
N THR A 135 31.85 -0.07 -0.29
CA THR A 135 31.01 0.29 -1.43
C THR A 135 29.70 -0.47 -1.40
N ALA A 136 29.74 -1.78 -1.13
CA ALA A 136 28.54 -2.57 -0.95
C ALA A 136 27.73 -2.12 0.28
N ALA A 137 28.41 -1.80 1.39
CA ALA A 137 27.77 -1.31 2.61
C ALA A 137 27.10 0.07 2.43
N ALA A 138 27.75 1.00 1.72
CA ALA A 138 27.17 2.32 1.42
C ALA A 138 25.95 2.21 0.51
N ASN A 139 26.03 1.37 -0.52
CA ASN A 139 24.91 1.09 -1.43
C ASN A 139 23.73 0.45 -0.70
N TYR A 140 23.99 -0.50 0.21
CA TYR A 140 22.95 -1.12 1.05
C TYR A 140 22.24 -0.10 1.97
N LEU A 141 22.97 0.89 2.48
CA LEU A 141 22.41 1.97 3.30
C LEU A 141 21.80 3.12 2.48
N GLY A 142 21.85 3.06 1.15
CA GLY A 142 21.33 4.11 0.28
C GLY A 142 22.06 5.45 0.41
N ILE A 143 23.33 5.46 0.84
CA ILE A 143 24.13 6.69 1.02
C ILE A 143 25.39 6.65 0.17
N SER A 144 25.91 7.82 -0.23
CA SER A 144 27.17 7.90 -0.97
C SER A 144 28.35 7.42 -0.12
N ARG A 145 29.38 6.84 -0.77
CA ARG A 145 30.62 6.39 -0.12
C ARG A 145 31.26 7.47 0.76
N THR A 146 31.22 8.74 0.33
CA THR A 146 31.72 9.90 1.09
C THR A 146 30.92 10.14 2.37
N THR A 147 29.58 10.04 2.30
CA THR A 147 28.69 10.15 3.47
C THR A 147 28.87 8.99 4.45
N PHE A 148 29.09 7.77 3.92
CA PHE A 148 29.36 6.58 4.71
C PHE A 148 30.65 6.72 5.54
N TRP A 149 31.74 7.19 4.92
CA TRP A 149 33.01 7.45 5.61
C TRP A 149 32.90 8.50 6.71
N ARG A 150 32.16 9.58 6.46
CA ARG A 150 31.92 10.62 7.46
C ARG A 150 31.21 10.08 8.69
N ARG A 151 30.25 9.16 8.52
CA ARG A 151 29.52 8.53 9.62
C ARG A 151 30.29 7.41 10.35
N LEU A 152 31.41 6.94 9.82
CA LEU A 152 32.30 5.97 10.47
C LEU A 152 33.34 6.64 11.38
N LYS A 153 33.60 7.94 11.18
CA LYS A 153 34.66 8.70 11.86
C LYS A 153 34.16 9.47 13.09
N ASN A 154 32.84 9.58 13.25
CA ASN A 154 32.16 10.05 14.46
C ASN A 154 31.69 8.84 15.27
#